data_AF-A0A6G6YQN0-F1
#
_entry.id   AF-A0A6G6YQN0-F1
#
_cell.length_a   1.000
_cell.length_b   1.000
_cell.length_c   1.000
_cell.angle_alpha   90.00
_cell.angle_beta   90.00
_cell.angle_gamma   90.00
#
_symmetry.space_group_name_H-M   'P 1'
#
loop_
_entity.id
_entity.type
_entity.pdbx_description
1 polymer ?
#
loop_
_entity_poly.entity_id
_entity_poly.type
_entity_poly.pdbx_seq_one_letter_code
_entity_poly.pdbx_strand_id
1 'polypeptide(L)'
;MTIAEFNSPQFNLIGMPVNQLAATPLGNASISENNLGAANAAYVAIGDMWWDDHGSHTIDTSGSSLIGFQLGSGTWANGGSTLKVGIASLDTSNGPTGRPVNSSGVITPDVAAVITGGSGLTQLAWNDVVPTTGTRTIAQAERIAIFLQLTARAGSDALLVRSMPNAGFSNGIPNVCTYNGSSFVGQQLTPNFELRAHDGVRGALLGTYLISSGSSKSWNNTSTPKEYANIVQVPYACKAYGVVMYGNVSGDFDYVLYEDPLGTPVARASGSVDANTVAGTGVETYNLAFTTGFGWELTPGVPYAVAIKPTSGSNVSMNYMTFANVAHQASVPGGDNGYAVSRSTGAFSAQNSSLDRFFLGLRVGGGNAGGGGSFSGVICG
;
A
#
# COMPACT_ATOMS: atom_id res chain seq x y z
N MET A 1 16.77 17.98 -28.84
CA MET A 1 16.97 17.25 -27.57
C MET A 1 17.47 15.86 -27.92
N THR A 2 18.71 15.52 -27.57
CA THR A 2 19.39 14.29 -28.02
C THR A 2 19.14 13.13 -27.06
N ILE A 3 19.06 11.91 -27.60
CA ILE A 3 18.67 10.65 -26.93
C ILE A 3 19.60 10.19 -25.79
N ALA A 4 20.64 10.96 -25.46
CA ALA A 4 21.75 10.56 -24.58
C ALA A 4 21.52 10.82 -23.07
N GLU A 5 20.42 11.47 -22.67
CA GLU A 5 20.17 11.81 -21.25
C GLU A 5 19.33 10.78 -20.47
N PHE A 6 18.94 9.65 -21.08
CA PHE A 6 18.16 8.59 -20.41
C PHE A 6 19.02 7.47 -19.79
N ASN A 7 20.28 7.74 -19.44
CA ASN A 7 21.10 6.75 -18.75
C ASN A 7 20.76 6.72 -17.25
N SER A 8 19.97 5.70 -16.90
CA SER A 8 19.40 5.34 -15.58
C SER A 8 18.07 6.05 -15.22
N PRO A 9 16.92 5.35 -15.22
CA PRO A 9 15.72 5.86 -14.57
C PRO A 9 15.95 5.84 -13.06
N GLN A 10 16.48 6.93 -12.51
CA GLN A 10 16.41 7.18 -11.08
C GLN A 10 14.98 7.63 -10.75
N PHE A 11 14.24 6.77 -10.05
CA PHE A 11 12.92 7.07 -9.52
C PHE A 11 13.07 8.09 -8.38
N ASN A 12 12.81 9.38 -8.65
CA ASN A 12 12.78 10.41 -7.61
C ASN A 12 11.40 11.09 -7.58
N LEU A 13 10.89 11.28 -6.36
CA LEU A 13 9.56 11.76 -6.03
C LEU A 13 9.42 13.26 -6.28
N ILE A 14 8.27 13.68 -6.80
CA ILE A 14 7.89 15.09 -6.92
C ILE A 14 6.62 15.33 -6.10
N GLY A 15 6.69 16.23 -5.12
CA GLY A 15 5.55 17.02 -4.59
C GLY A 15 4.36 16.26 -3.99
N MET A 16 4.42 14.95 -3.92
CA MET A 16 3.54 14.11 -3.11
C MET A 16 4.24 13.93 -1.75
N PRO A 17 3.51 13.82 -0.62
CA PRO A 17 4.13 13.39 0.63
C PRO A 17 5.01 12.18 0.33
N VAL A 18 6.19 12.12 0.94
CA VAL A 18 7.25 11.10 0.75
C VAL A 18 6.76 9.66 1.01
N ASN A 19 5.47 9.48 1.31
CA ASN A 19 4.72 8.26 1.13
C ASN A 19 4.91 7.72 -0.28
N GLN A 20 5.92 6.85 -0.34
CA GLN A 20 6.09 5.77 -1.29
C GLN A 20 6.72 6.20 -2.62
N LEU A 21 8.00 5.83 -2.74
CA LEU A 21 8.50 5.16 -3.94
C LEU A 21 7.33 4.44 -4.61
N ALA A 22 7.11 4.68 -5.91
CA ALA A 22 6.12 3.96 -6.71
C ALA A 22 5.96 2.55 -6.16
N ALA A 23 4.73 2.09 -5.89
CA ALA A 23 4.55 0.71 -5.48
C ALA A 23 5.10 -0.13 -6.62
N THR A 24 6.40 -0.46 -6.56
CA THR A 24 6.95 -1.58 -7.27
C THR A 24 6.14 -2.69 -6.66
N PRO A 25 5.25 -3.30 -7.44
CA PRO A 25 4.30 -4.25 -6.91
C PRO A 25 5.09 -5.51 -6.64
N LEU A 26 5.39 -5.69 -5.36
CA LEU A 26 6.37 -6.66 -4.90
C LEU A 26 5.70 -7.96 -4.55
N GLY A 27 5.33 -8.66 -5.61
CA GLY A 27 4.65 -9.94 -5.51
C GLY A 27 3.15 -9.83 -5.68
N ASN A 28 2.52 -10.99 -5.78
CA ASN A 28 1.07 -11.14 -5.89
C ASN A 28 0.36 -10.21 -4.90
N ALA A 29 -0.69 -9.51 -5.34
CA ALA A 29 -1.51 -8.64 -4.47
C ALA A 29 -2.24 -9.42 -3.35
N SER A 30 -1.97 -10.71 -3.19
CA SER A 30 -2.43 -11.54 -2.10
C SER A 30 -1.95 -11.00 -0.76
N ILE A 31 -2.87 -10.89 0.19
CA ILE A 31 -2.54 -10.69 1.60
C ILE A 31 -1.82 -11.94 2.14
N SER A 32 -0.79 -11.72 2.95
CA SER A 32 -0.12 -12.74 3.76
C SER A 32 -0.63 -12.69 5.19
N GLU A 33 -0.80 -13.87 5.79
CA GLU A 33 -1.33 -14.05 7.14
C GLU A 33 -0.27 -14.66 8.05
N ASN A 34 0.06 -13.97 9.14
CA ASN A 34 1.03 -14.44 10.13
C ASN A 34 0.32 -14.99 11.34
N ASN A 35 0.60 -16.26 11.66
CA ASN A 35 -0.08 -16.96 12.73
C ASN A 35 0.52 -16.67 14.11
N LEU A 36 -0.26 -16.01 14.96
CA LEU A 36 -0.05 -15.93 16.41
C LEU A 36 -0.84 -17.04 17.08
N GLY A 37 -0.28 -18.25 17.06
CA GLY A 37 -0.92 -19.48 17.55
C GLY A 37 -0.25 -20.11 18.76
N ALA A 38 0.62 -19.38 19.46
CA ALA A 38 1.32 -19.86 20.66
C ALA A 38 1.39 -18.77 21.73
N ALA A 39 1.48 -19.17 22.99
CA ALA A 39 1.71 -18.23 24.08
C ALA A 39 3.03 -17.47 23.85
N ASN A 40 2.99 -16.17 24.08
CA ASN A 40 4.02 -15.18 23.79
C ASN A 40 4.41 -15.02 22.31
N ALA A 41 3.73 -15.70 21.37
CA ALA A 41 3.95 -15.43 19.95
C ALA A 41 3.67 -13.95 19.65
N ALA A 42 4.56 -13.33 18.88
CA ALA A 42 4.46 -11.92 18.57
C ALA A 42 4.64 -11.63 17.08
N TYR A 43 3.95 -10.60 16.62
CA TYR A 43 4.15 -9.93 15.35
C TYR A 43 4.59 -8.51 15.66
N VAL A 44 5.67 -8.05 15.05
CA VAL A 44 6.22 -6.71 15.27
C VAL A 44 6.48 -6.05 13.93
N ALA A 45 5.89 -4.88 13.71
CA ALA A 45 6.17 -3.99 12.61
C ALA A 45 7.10 -2.86 13.08
N ILE A 46 8.15 -2.60 12.32
CA ILE A 46 9.13 -1.55 12.62
C ILE A 46 9.24 -0.63 11.42
N GLY A 47 9.21 0.67 11.67
CA GLY A 47 9.50 1.64 10.64
C GLY A 47 9.53 3.07 11.16
N ASP A 48 9.72 4.00 10.23
CA ASP A 48 9.65 5.42 10.49
C ASP A 48 8.19 5.87 10.48
N MET A 49 7.78 6.59 11.52
CA MET A 49 6.43 7.09 11.63
C MET A 49 6.16 8.21 10.62
N TRP A 50 5.02 8.17 9.94
CA TRP A 50 4.56 9.25 9.08
C TRP A 50 3.18 9.73 9.50
N TRP A 51 3.10 10.96 10.02
CA TRP A 51 1.87 11.66 10.36
C TRP A 51 1.36 12.47 9.16
N ASP A 52 0.04 12.47 8.96
CA ASP A 52 -0.61 13.13 7.82
C ASP A 52 -0.32 14.65 7.75
N ASP A 53 -0.08 15.30 8.90
CA ASP A 53 0.22 16.73 9.03
C ASP A 53 1.71 17.03 9.27
N HIS A 54 2.55 15.97 9.30
CA HIS A 54 3.99 16.02 9.59
C HIS A 54 4.37 16.55 10.98
N GLY A 55 3.46 16.47 11.95
CA GLY A 55 3.68 16.93 13.33
C GLY A 55 4.30 15.89 14.26
N SER A 56 4.21 16.18 15.56
CA SER A 56 4.51 15.23 16.65
C SER A 56 3.26 15.01 17.47
N HIS A 57 2.88 13.76 17.65
CA HIS A 57 1.56 13.43 18.20
C HIS A 57 1.66 12.39 19.30
N THR A 58 0.73 12.48 20.26
CA THR A 58 0.67 11.58 21.40
C THR A 58 -0.36 10.48 21.18
N ILE A 59 0.07 9.24 21.40
CA ILE A 59 -0.76 8.06 21.58
C ILE A 59 -0.86 7.81 23.08
N ASP A 60 -2.08 7.70 23.59
CA ASP A 60 -2.37 7.56 25.01
C ASP A 60 -3.65 6.72 25.24
N THR A 61 -4.17 6.75 26.47
CA THR A 61 -5.40 6.05 26.84
C THR A 61 -6.66 6.88 26.64
N SER A 62 -6.58 8.04 25.96
CA SER A 62 -7.78 8.78 25.58
C SER A 62 -8.54 7.98 24.53
N GLY A 63 -9.87 7.98 24.58
CA GLY A 63 -10.71 7.23 23.63
C GLY A 63 -10.53 7.63 22.16
N SER A 64 -9.79 8.71 21.89
CA SER A 64 -9.44 9.20 20.55
C SER A 64 -8.21 8.51 19.96
N SER A 65 -7.28 8.04 20.81
CA SER A 65 -6.08 7.32 20.38
C SER A 65 -6.44 5.91 19.92
N LEU A 66 -5.92 5.48 18.76
CA LEU A 66 -6.20 4.15 18.20
C LEU A 66 -4.94 3.50 17.62
N ILE A 67 -4.85 2.18 17.76
CA ILE A 67 -3.93 1.32 17.01
C ILE A 67 -4.79 0.45 16.10
N GLY A 68 -4.73 0.73 14.80
CA GLY A 68 -5.49 0.07 13.75
C GLY A 68 -4.68 -1.04 13.07
N PHE A 69 -5.30 -2.19 12.85
CA PHE A 69 -4.69 -3.33 12.14
C PHE A 69 -5.75 -4.24 11.54
N GLN A 70 -5.33 -5.11 10.61
CA GLN A 70 -6.23 -6.09 9.99
C GLN A 70 -5.94 -7.53 10.43
N LEU A 71 -7.01 -8.28 10.71
CA LEU A 71 -6.96 -9.70 11.02
C LEU A 71 -7.51 -10.58 9.88
N GLY A 72 -6.97 -11.80 9.79
CA GLY A 72 -7.45 -12.90 8.94
C GLY A 72 -8.52 -13.75 9.63
N SER A 73 -8.70 -14.97 9.14
CA SER A 73 -9.73 -15.91 9.62
C SER A 73 -9.30 -16.78 10.82
N GLY A 74 -8.56 -16.21 11.78
CA GLY A 74 -8.05 -16.94 12.95
C GLY A 74 -9.07 -17.04 14.09
N THR A 75 -9.12 -18.15 14.83
CA THR A 75 -10.05 -18.35 15.95
C THR A 75 -9.73 -17.47 17.16
N TRP A 76 -10.68 -16.65 17.62
CA TRP A 76 -10.53 -15.79 18.81
C TRP A 76 -11.74 -15.91 19.74
N ALA A 77 -11.92 -17.07 20.35
CA ALA A 77 -13.16 -17.42 21.05
C ALA A 77 -13.01 -17.59 22.56
N ASN A 78 -11.81 -17.88 23.07
CA ASN A 78 -11.64 -18.30 24.45
C ASN A 78 -11.28 -17.12 25.37
N GLY A 79 -12.10 -16.85 26.39
CA GLY A 79 -11.86 -15.81 27.40
C GLY A 79 -10.56 -15.95 28.21
N GLY A 80 -9.88 -17.10 28.16
CA GLY A 80 -8.55 -17.29 28.74
C GLY A 80 -7.40 -16.81 27.84
N SER A 81 -7.65 -16.50 26.57
CA SER A 81 -6.64 -15.92 25.68
C SER A 81 -6.49 -14.43 25.93
N THR A 82 -5.28 -13.90 25.76
CA THR A 82 -5.01 -12.47 25.95
C THR A 82 -4.02 -11.99 24.89
N LEU A 83 -4.44 -10.98 24.12
CA LEU A 83 -3.63 -10.27 23.15
C LEU A 83 -3.21 -8.92 23.75
N LYS A 84 -1.94 -8.57 23.62
CA LYS A 84 -1.45 -7.21 23.80
C LYS A 84 -1.19 -6.57 22.45
N VAL A 85 -1.67 -5.35 22.26
CA VAL A 85 -1.40 -4.53 21.08
C VAL A 85 -0.80 -3.23 21.55
N GLY A 86 0.31 -2.79 20.97
CA GLY A 86 0.97 -1.60 21.51
C GLY A 86 2.13 -1.09 20.67
N ILE A 87 2.77 -0.06 21.24
CA ILE A 87 3.98 0.55 20.73
C ILE A 87 5.08 0.32 21.76
N ALA A 88 6.27 -0.02 21.28
CA ALA A 88 7.45 -0.24 22.10
C ALA A 88 8.66 0.49 21.54
N SER A 89 9.63 0.73 22.41
CA SER A 89 10.96 1.16 22.02
C SER A 89 11.68 0.07 21.23
N LEU A 90 12.62 0.45 20.36
CA LEU A 90 13.44 -0.50 19.61
C LEU A 90 14.66 -0.96 20.40
N ASP A 91 15.00 -2.24 20.29
CA ASP A 91 16.29 -2.72 20.76
C ASP A 91 17.35 -2.41 19.70
N THR A 92 18.13 -1.36 19.94
CA THR A 92 19.28 -1.00 19.08
C THR A 92 20.60 -1.60 19.58
N SER A 93 20.55 -2.42 20.64
CA SER A 93 21.72 -2.82 21.41
C SER A 93 22.03 -4.30 21.35
N ASN A 94 21.04 -5.17 21.13
CA ASN A 94 21.20 -6.62 21.22
C ASN A 94 20.47 -7.38 20.09
N GLY A 95 20.98 -8.58 19.76
CA GLY A 95 20.39 -9.63 18.89
C GLY A 95 19.95 -9.23 17.46
N PRO A 96 19.05 -9.98 16.77
CA PRO A 96 18.81 -9.78 15.35
C PRO A 96 18.13 -8.43 15.07
N THR A 97 18.48 -7.83 13.93
CA THR A 97 17.99 -6.53 13.47
C THR A 97 16.47 -6.46 13.49
N GLY A 98 15.93 -5.35 14.00
CA GLY A 98 14.50 -5.05 13.92
C GLY A 98 13.67 -5.79 14.98
N ARG A 99 13.96 -5.58 16.26
CA ARG A 99 13.14 -6.12 17.36
C ARG A 99 12.79 -5.05 18.40
N PRO A 100 11.69 -5.21 19.16
CA PRO A 100 11.39 -4.31 20.25
C PRO A 100 12.33 -4.57 21.44
N VAL A 101 12.43 -3.60 22.36
CA VAL A 101 13.17 -3.76 23.63
C VAL A 101 12.62 -4.99 24.37
N ASN A 102 13.55 -5.82 24.88
CA ASN A 102 13.35 -7.10 25.57
C ASN A 102 13.25 -8.34 24.67
N SER A 103 14.34 -9.12 24.63
CA SER A 103 14.55 -10.24 23.68
C SER A 103 14.14 -11.61 24.19
N SER A 104 13.58 -11.72 25.39
CA SER A 104 13.14 -12.99 25.97
C SER A 104 11.67 -13.31 25.70
N GLY A 105 11.12 -12.77 24.61
CA GLY A 105 9.75 -13.08 24.18
C GLY A 105 8.64 -12.38 24.96
N VAL A 106 8.92 -11.38 25.78
CA VAL A 106 7.89 -10.54 26.44
C VAL A 106 8.17 -9.10 26.10
N ILE A 107 7.25 -8.47 25.35
CA ILE A 107 7.43 -7.09 24.90
C ILE A 107 6.99 -6.15 26.03
N THR A 108 7.85 -5.20 26.38
CA THR A 108 7.52 -4.11 27.31
C THR A 108 7.02 -2.91 26.50
N PRO A 109 5.73 -2.54 26.60
CA PRO A 109 5.19 -1.41 25.85
C PRO A 109 5.48 -0.07 26.50
N ASP A 110 5.57 0.97 25.67
CA ASP A 110 5.43 2.37 26.11
C ASP A 110 3.95 2.75 26.24
N VAL A 111 3.13 2.23 25.32
CA VAL A 111 1.66 2.36 25.30
C VAL A 111 1.04 1.08 24.74
N ALA A 112 -0.03 0.58 25.37
CA ALA A 112 -0.66 -0.67 24.95
C ALA A 112 -2.12 -0.80 25.37
N ALA A 113 -2.83 -1.64 24.62
CA ALA A 113 -4.12 -2.24 24.97
C ALA A 113 -3.95 -3.72 25.31
N VAL A 114 -4.84 -4.22 26.15
CA VAL A 114 -4.98 -5.64 26.47
C VAL A 114 -6.38 -6.09 26.08
N ILE A 115 -6.47 -7.13 25.25
CA ILE A 115 -7.72 -7.66 24.71
C ILE A 115 -7.86 -9.11 25.13
N THR A 116 -8.99 -9.45 25.72
CA THR A 116 -9.33 -10.82 26.14
C THR A 116 -10.06 -11.56 25.01
N GLY A 117 -9.81 -12.86 24.87
CA GLY A 117 -10.48 -13.69 23.88
C GLY A 117 -12.00 -13.75 24.03
N GLY A 118 -12.70 -14.01 22.91
CA GLY A 118 -14.16 -14.07 22.88
C GLY A 118 -14.88 -12.70 22.82
N SER A 119 -14.14 -11.58 22.79
CA SER A 119 -14.71 -10.25 22.54
C SER A 119 -13.68 -9.29 21.94
N GLY A 120 -14.17 -8.18 21.36
CA GLY A 120 -13.34 -7.02 21.01
C GLY A 120 -12.58 -7.06 19.68
N LEU A 121 -12.55 -8.20 18.97
CA LEU A 121 -11.92 -8.33 17.65
C LEU A 121 -12.84 -8.98 16.63
N THR A 122 -12.83 -8.48 15.41
CA THR A 122 -13.58 -8.98 14.25
C THR A 122 -12.61 -9.59 13.25
N GLN A 123 -12.84 -10.87 12.89
CA GLN A 123 -12.06 -11.57 11.87
C GLN A 123 -12.33 -10.99 10.48
N LEU A 124 -11.35 -11.12 9.57
CA LEU A 124 -11.45 -10.64 8.19
C LEU A 124 -11.81 -9.14 8.06
N ALA A 125 -11.52 -8.36 9.10
CA ALA A 125 -11.92 -6.96 9.22
C ALA A 125 -10.78 -6.10 9.76
N TRP A 126 -10.93 -4.79 9.55
CA TRP A 126 -10.13 -3.79 10.22
C TRP A 126 -10.55 -3.68 11.68
N ASN A 127 -9.58 -3.61 12.59
CA ASN A 127 -9.79 -3.50 14.02
C ASN A 127 -9.06 -2.27 14.53
N ASP A 128 -9.80 -1.36 15.16
CA ASP A 128 -9.25 -0.22 15.86
C ASP A 128 -9.31 -0.47 17.36
N VAL A 129 -8.16 -0.32 18.03
CA VAL A 129 -8.04 -0.60 19.46
C VAL A 129 -7.53 0.63 20.18
N VAL A 130 -8.26 1.07 21.20
CA VAL A 130 -7.84 2.15 22.10
C VAL A 130 -6.85 1.59 23.13
N PRO A 131 -5.66 2.19 23.32
CA PRO A 131 -4.76 1.83 24.39
C PRO A 131 -5.41 1.95 25.78
N THR A 132 -5.13 1.00 26.66
CA THR A 132 -5.64 1.01 28.04
C THR A 132 -4.57 1.38 29.07
N THR A 133 -3.31 1.46 28.66
CA THR A 133 -2.17 1.80 29.52
C THR A 133 -1.10 2.57 28.75
N GLY A 134 -0.36 3.43 29.46
CA GLY A 134 0.81 4.12 28.94
C GLY A 134 0.51 5.36 28.09
N THR A 135 1.57 6.01 27.65
CA THR A 135 1.51 7.19 26.76
C THR A 135 2.84 7.31 26.03
N ARG A 136 2.80 7.73 24.76
CA ARG A 136 3.99 8.01 23.97
C ARG A 136 3.72 9.12 22.97
N THR A 137 4.52 10.17 23.03
CA THR A 137 4.62 11.16 21.94
C THR A 137 5.61 10.65 20.90
N ILE A 138 5.19 10.67 19.64
CA ILE A 138 5.97 10.16 18.51
C ILE A 138 6.15 11.29 17.51
N ALA A 139 7.39 11.64 17.22
CA ALA A 139 7.71 12.65 16.23
C ALA A 139 7.57 12.12 14.79
N GLN A 140 7.41 13.04 13.82
CA GLN A 140 7.55 12.71 12.41
C GLN A 140 8.89 12.02 12.14
N ALA A 141 8.85 10.93 11.36
CA ALA A 141 9.98 10.08 11.03
C ALA A 141 10.69 9.44 12.24
N GLU A 142 10.07 9.42 13.42
CA GLU A 142 10.58 8.64 14.55
C GLU A 142 10.47 7.15 14.26
N ARG A 143 11.56 6.41 14.45
CA ARG A 143 11.58 4.95 14.36
C ARG A 143 10.82 4.37 15.54
N ILE A 144 9.77 3.59 15.29
CA ILE A 144 8.99 2.91 16.33
C ILE A 144 8.83 1.41 16.04
N ALA A 145 8.42 0.65 17.06
CA ALA A 145 7.96 -0.73 16.91
C ALA A 145 6.48 -0.82 17.34
N ILE A 146 5.61 -1.24 16.42
CA ILE A 146 4.20 -1.55 16.68
C ILE A 146 4.09 -3.07 16.78
N PHE A 147 3.37 -3.60 17.77
CA PHE A 147 3.31 -5.05 18.00
C PHE A 147 1.93 -5.59 18.31
N LEU A 148 1.74 -6.87 17.99
CA LEU A 148 0.70 -7.75 18.54
C LEU A 148 1.40 -8.91 19.23
N GLN A 149 1.06 -9.19 20.48
CA GLN A 149 1.60 -10.33 21.23
C GLN A 149 0.49 -11.12 21.92
N LEU A 150 0.37 -12.40 21.58
CA LEU A 150 -0.54 -13.32 22.25
C LEU A 150 0.07 -13.76 23.59
N THR A 151 -0.05 -12.95 24.64
CA THR A 151 0.60 -13.21 25.94
C THR A 151 0.06 -14.45 26.65
N ALA A 152 -1.21 -14.79 26.42
CA ALA A 152 -1.80 -16.03 26.89
C ALA A 152 -2.64 -16.65 25.78
N ARG A 153 -2.53 -17.96 25.61
CA ARG A 153 -3.34 -18.73 24.67
C ARG A 153 -4.15 -19.74 25.45
N ALA A 154 -5.46 -19.76 25.23
CA ALA A 154 -6.35 -20.79 25.75
C ALA A 154 -6.97 -21.59 24.59
N GLY A 155 -6.99 -22.92 24.73
CA GLY A 155 -7.52 -23.82 23.72
C GLY A 155 -6.80 -23.70 22.37
N SER A 156 -7.58 -23.65 21.29
CA SER A 156 -7.10 -23.59 19.91
C SER A 156 -7.00 -22.18 19.34
N ASP A 157 -7.21 -21.12 20.14
CA ASP A 157 -7.19 -19.74 19.68
C ASP A 157 -5.90 -19.40 18.92
N ALA A 158 -6.04 -18.63 17.86
CA ALA A 158 -4.99 -18.17 17.00
C ALA A 158 -5.42 -16.88 16.30
N LEU A 159 -4.53 -15.90 16.22
CA LEU A 159 -4.77 -14.68 15.46
C LEU A 159 -3.92 -14.69 14.20
N LEU A 160 -4.55 -14.40 13.06
CA LEU A 160 -3.85 -14.28 11.80
C LEU A 160 -3.67 -12.79 11.50
N VAL A 161 -2.45 -12.27 11.62
CA VAL A 161 -2.17 -10.85 11.36
C VAL A 161 -1.92 -10.66 9.88
N ARG A 162 -2.70 -9.79 9.24
CA ARG A 162 -2.62 -9.52 7.80
C ARG A 162 -1.54 -8.51 7.48
N SER A 163 -0.84 -8.77 6.39
CA SER A 163 0.27 -7.96 5.87
C SER A 163 0.37 -8.15 4.36
N MET A 164 1.10 -7.29 3.67
CA MET A 164 1.40 -7.52 2.26
C MET A 164 2.74 -8.27 2.12
N PRO A 165 2.85 -9.29 1.26
CA PRO A 165 4.14 -9.86 0.91
C PRO A 165 5.04 -8.81 0.24
N ASN A 166 6.34 -8.91 0.49
CA ASN A 166 7.36 -8.10 -0.18
C ASN A 166 8.32 -9.06 -0.91
N ALA A 167 7.98 -9.44 -2.14
CA ALA A 167 8.78 -10.38 -2.92
C ALA A 167 10.05 -9.69 -3.47
N GLY A 168 11.21 -9.94 -2.83
CA GLY A 168 12.52 -9.72 -3.45
C GLY A 168 13.31 -8.50 -2.99
N PHE A 169 12.80 -7.66 -2.07
CA PHE A 169 13.63 -6.68 -1.37
C PHE A 169 14.03 -7.18 0.02
N SER A 170 15.33 -7.28 0.25
CA SER A 170 15.93 -7.60 1.55
C SER A 170 15.45 -6.63 2.63
N ASN A 171 15.08 -7.17 3.82
CA ASN A 171 14.70 -6.51 5.08
C ASN A 171 15.17 -5.06 5.25
N GLY A 172 14.49 -4.13 4.56
CA GLY A 172 14.66 -2.70 4.73
C GLY A 172 13.75 -2.17 5.82
N ILE A 173 13.48 -0.87 5.81
CA ILE A 173 12.42 -0.24 6.59
C ILE A 173 11.29 0.11 5.60
N PRO A 174 10.02 -0.22 5.91
CA PRO A 174 9.55 -0.90 7.12
C PRO A 174 9.88 -2.40 7.11
N ASN A 175 10.01 -2.99 8.30
CA ASN A 175 10.32 -4.41 8.52
C ASN A 175 9.22 -5.06 9.37
N VAL A 176 8.98 -6.35 9.15
CA VAL A 176 8.14 -7.19 10.00
C VAL A 176 8.99 -8.30 10.60
N CYS A 177 8.91 -8.49 11.91
CA CYS A 177 9.54 -9.60 12.62
C CYS A 177 8.49 -10.39 13.40
N THR A 178 8.66 -11.71 13.47
CA THR A 178 7.81 -12.57 14.29
C THR A 178 8.62 -13.29 15.36
N TYR A 179 8.01 -13.49 16.53
CA TYR A 179 8.56 -14.32 17.60
C TYR A 179 7.73 -15.60 17.71
N ASN A 180 8.39 -16.75 17.59
CA ASN A 180 7.74 -18.08 17.59
C ASN A 180 7.98 -18.88 18.88
N GLY A 181 8.46 -18.24 19.95
CA GLY A 181 8.80 -18.90 21.21
C GLY A 181 10.31 -19.11 21.44
N SER A 182 11.15 -18.88 20.43
CA SER A 182 12.62 -19.02 20.56
C SER A 182 13.38 -17.74 20.27
N SER A 183 13.11 -17.11 19.12
CA SER A 183 13.82 -15.92 18.65
C SER A 183 12.94 -15.11 17.70
N PHE A 184 13.30 -13.84 17.51
CA PHE A 184 12.70 -13.00 16.49
C PHE A 184 13.29 -13.32 15.11
N VAL A 185 12.43 -13.49 14.11
CA VAL A 185 12.81 -13.78 12.73
C VAL A 185 12.16 -12.74 11.81
N GLY A 186 12.99 -12.06 11.03
CA GLY A 186 12.53 -11.13 10.00
C GLY A 186 11.69 -11.83 8.93
N GLN A 187 10.66 -11.15 8.47
CA GLN A 187 9.72 -11.61 7.47
C GLN A 187 9.77 -10.71 6.24
N GLN A 188 9.58 -11.29 5.06
CA GLN A 188 9.48 -10.56 3.80
C GLN A 188 8.07 -9.98 3.62
N LEU A 189 7.71 -9.05 4.48
CA LEU A 189 6.36 -8.50 4.57
C LEU A 189 6.42 -6.98 4.77
N THR A 190 5.39 -6.32 4.25
CA THR A 190 5.09 -4.92 4.53
C THR A 190 3.99 -4.85 5.59
N PRO A 191 4.16 -4.02 6.64
CA PRO A 191 3.14 -3.89 7.68
C PRO A 191 1.78 -3.40 7.13
N ASN A 192 0.74 -3.58 7.94
CA ASN A 192 -0.61 -3.09 7.68
C ASN A 192 -1.18 -2.50 8.99
N PHE A 193 -0.63 -1.34 9.40
CA PHE A 193 -0.92 -0.68 10.67
C PHE A 193 -1.19 0.81 10.50
N GLU A 194 -2.23 1.30 11.17
CA GLU A 194 -2.54 2.72 11.35
C GLU A 194 -2.35 3.08 12.82
N LEU A 195 -1.89 4.30 13.08
CA LEU A 195 -2.03 4.96 14.37
C LEU A 195 -2.94 6.17 14.22
N ARG A 196 -3.80 6.39 15.22
CA ARG A 196 -4.51 7.65 15.41
C ARG A 196 -4.11 8.25 16.74
N ALA A 197 -3.65 9.49 16.73
CA ALA A 197 -3.28 10.23 17.92
C ALA A 197 -4.51 10.77 18.67
N HIS A 198 -4.29 11.20 19.90
CA HIS A 198 -5.33 11.76 20.78
C HIS A 198 -6.05 12.98 20.17
N ASP A 199 -5.37 13.73 19.30
CA ASP A 199 -5.89 14.89 18.56
C ASP A 199 -6.60 14.50 17.24
N GLY A 200 -6.68 13.21 16.95
CA GLY A 200 -7.33 12.66 15.75
C GLY A 200 -6.43 12.58 14.53
N VAL A 201 -5.18 13.07 14.60
CA VAL A 201 -4.23 12.98 13.48
C VAL A 201 -3.88 11.52 13.24
N ARG A 202 -3.92 11.11 11.97
CA ARG A 202 -3.60 9.75 11.55
C ARG A 202 -2.16 9.68 11.09
N GLY A 203 -1.60 8.49 11.23
CA GLY A 203 -0.34 8.18 10.63
C GLY A 203 -0.17 6.69 10.42
N ALA A 204 0.85 6.35 9.65
CA ALA A 204 1.24 4.98 9.39
C ALA A 204 2.77 4.87 9.31
N LEU A 205 3.30 3.65 9.26
CA LEU A 205 4.73 3.48 8.98
C LEU A 205 5.01 3.85 7.52
N LEU A 206 6.07 4.61 7.27
CA LEU A 206 6.49 4.95 5.91
C LEU A 206 6.68 3.67 5.09
N GLY A 207 6.09 3.61 3.89
CA GLY A 207 6.15 2.44 3.00
C GLY A 207 5.15 1.32 3.31
N THR A 208 4.21 1.53 4.23
CA THR A 208 3.12 0.57 4.55
C THR A 208 1.94 0.72 3.58
N TYR A 209 1.09 -0.31 3.49
CA TYR A 209 -0.16 -0.27 2.74
C TYR A 209 -1.33 -0.63 3.67
N LEU A 210 -2.31 0.27 3.82
CA LEU A 210 -3.48 0.05 4.67
C LEU A 210 -4.62 -0.64 3.91
N ILE A 211 -4.43 -1.91 3.56
CA ILE A 211 -5.34 -2.65 2.68
C ILE A 211 -6.22 -3.66 3.43
N SER A 212 -7.39 -3.97 2.89
CA SER A 212 -8.28 -5.03 3.37
C SER A 212 -8.18 -6.33 2.57
N SER A 213 -7.84 -6.23 1.28
CA SER A 213 -7.63 -7.36 0.38
C SER A 213 -6.79 -6.94 -0.81
N GLY A 214 -6.29 -7.91 -1.56
CA GLY A 214 -5.82 -7.67 -2.92
C GLY A 214 -6.03 -8.92 -3.78
N SER A 215 -6.14 -8.69 -5.08
CA SER A 215 -6.53 -9.69 -6.06
C SER A 215 -6.08 -9.26 -7.45
N SER A 216 -6.51 -9.98 -8.48
CA SER A 216 -6.32 -9.60 -9.88
C SER A 216 -7.65 -9.54 -10.63
N LYS A 217 -7.71 -8.67 -11.62
CA LYS A 217 -8.75 -8.69 -12.65
C LYS A 217 -8.14 -9.21 -13.93
N SER A 218 -8.79 -10.15 -14.59
CA SER A 218 -8.39 -10.70 -15.88
C SER A 218 -9.52 -10.48 -16.88
N TRP A 219 -9.22 -9.90 -18.04
CA TRP A 219 -10.21 -9.54 -19.05
C TRP A 219 -9.60 -9.42 -20.45
N ASN A 220 -10.45 -9.42 -21.47
CA ASN A 220 -10.08 -9.31 -22.88
C ASN A 220 -11.02 -8.36 -23.65
N ASN A 221 -10.85 -8.24 -24.97
CA ASN A 221 -11.64 -7.33 -25.81
C ASN A 221 -13.14 -7.67 -25.89
N THR A 222 -13.54 -8.88 -25.49
CA THR A 222 -14.96 -9.34 -25.42
C THR A 222 -15.58 -9.18 -24.04
N SER A 223 -14.79 -8.84 -23.02
CA SER A 223 -15.23 -8.74 -21.64
C SER A 223 -16.10 -7.49 -21.39
N THR A 224 -16.79 -7.48 -20.24
CA THR A 224 -17.49 -6.32 -19.70
C THR A 224 -17.13 -6.19 -18.22
N PRO A 225 -16.51 -5.09 -17.77
CA PRO A 225 -16.00 -3.93 -18.53
C PRO A 225 -14.93 -4.27 -19.59
N LYS A 226 -14.72 -3.35 -20.55
CA LYS A 226 -13.68 -3.46 -21.60
C LYS A 226 -12.36 -2.80 -21.21
N GLU A 227 -12.43 -1.79 -20.37
CA GLU A 227 -11.29 -1.00 -19.91
C GLU A 227 -11.31 -0.94 -18.39
N TYR A 228 -10.14 -1.17 -17.79
CA TYR A 228 -9.89 -0.89 -16.38
C TYR A 228 -8.80 0.16 -16.27
N ALA A 229 -8.94 1.06 -15.32
CA ALA A 229 -8.13 2.24 -15.19
C ALA A 229 -7.99 2.69 -13.74
N ASN A 230 -7.05 3.58 -13.47
CA ASN A 230 -7.04 4.39 -12.26
C ASN A 230 -7.32 5.85 -12.62
N ILE A 231 -8.13 6.52 -11.82
CA ILE A 231 -8.16 7.99 -11.77
C ILE A 231 -6.83 8.47 -11.19
N VAL A 232 -6.29 9.54 -11.77
CA VAL A 232 -5.09 10.21 -11.31
C VAL A 232 -5.31 11.72 -11.34
N GLN A 233 -4.83 12.40 -10.31
CA GLN A 233 -4.78 13.86 -10.24
C GLN A 233 -3.36 14.27 -9.87
N VAL A 234 -2.79 15.18 -10.64
CA VAL A 234 -1.43 15.67 -10.37
C VAL A 234 -1.50 16.90 -9.44
N PRO A 235 -0.59 17.03 -8.47
CA PRO A 235 -0.60 18.17 -7.54
C PRO A 235 0.02 19.44 -8.12
N TYR A 236 0.72 19.34 -9.25
CA TYR A 236 1.39 20.45 -9.94
C TYR A 236 1.40 20.19 -11.45
N ALA A 237 1.67 21.22 -12.23
CA ALA A 237 1.68 21.13 -13.68
C ALA A 237 2.89 20.31 -14.16
N CYS A 238 2.65 19.28 -14.95
CA CYS A 238 3.70 18.39 -15.46
C CYS A 238 3.30 17.79 -16.81
N LYS A 239 4.11 16.88 -17.33
CA LYS A 239 3.90 16.22 -18.63
C LYS A 239 3.78 14.71 -18.47
N ALA A 240 2.85 14.09 -19.18
CA ALA A 240 2.64 12.66 -19.23
C ALA A 240 3.53 11.99 -20.29
N TYR A 241 4.25 10.93 -19.92
CA TYR A 241 5.20 10.25 -20.81
C TYR A 241 4.89 8.78 -21.08
N GLY A 242 4.06 8.15 -20.25
CA GLY A 242 3.73 6.75 -20.39
C GLY A 242 3.03 6.19 -19.18
N VAL A 243 3.08 4.88 -19.02
CA VAL A 243 2.44 4.18 -17.92
C VAL A 243 3.39 3.17 -17.27
N VAL A 244 3.13 2.85 -16.00
CA VAL A 244 3.67 1.65 -15.37
C VAL A 244 2.51 0.73 -15.02
N MET A 245 2.63 -0.56 -15.31
CA MET A 245 1.61 -1.55 -14.98
C MET A 245 2.25 -2.75 -14.30
N TYR A 246 1.53 -3.38 -13.38
CA TYR A 246 1.83 -4.73 -12.94
C TYR A 246 0.67 -5.68 -13.07
N GLY A 247 0.98 -6.78 -13.74
CA GLY A 247 -0.03 -7.69 -14.20
C GLY A 247 0.58 -8.75 -15.08
N ASN A 248 -0.28 -9.54 -15.70
CA ASN A 248 0.12 -10.55 -16.65
C ASN A 248 -0.54 -10.24 -17.99
N VAL A 249 0.31 -10.14 -19.02
CA VAL A 249 -0.09 -9.85 -20.39
C VAL A 249 0.01 -11.13 -21.21
N SER A 250 -1.14 -11.73 -21.53
CA SER A 250 -1.21 -12.85 -22.49
C SER A 250 -1.90 -12.46 -23.80
N GLY A 251 -2.37 -11.22 -23.92
CA GLY A 251 -3.02 -10.67 -25.09
C GLY A 251 -2.59 -9.23 -25.37
N ASP A 252 -2.78 -8.80 -26.61
CA ASP A 252 -2.47 -7.45 -27.06
C ASP A 252 -3.34 -6.43 -26.33
N PHE A 253 -2.77 -5.24 -26.07
CA PHE A 253 -3.50 -4.17 -25.41
C PHE A 253 -2.99 -2.79 -25.78
N ASP A 254 -3.89 -1.81 -25.65
CA ASP A 254 -3.57 -0.40 -25.64
C ASP A 254 -3.50 0.11 -24.20
N TYR A 255 -2.62 1.08 -23.97
CA TYR A 255 -2.62 1.90 -22.76
C TYR A 255 -2.93 3.34 -23.15
N VAL A 256 -3.87 3.96 -22.45
CA VAL A 256 -4.47 5.24 -22.87
C VAL A 256 -4.60 6.18 -21.69
N LEU A 257 -4.21 7.44 -21.87
CA LEU A 257 -4.51 8.55 -20.98
C LEU A 257 -5.76 9.27 -21.47
N TYR A 258 -6.78 9.33 -20.63
CA TYR A 258 -8.00 10.08 -20.86
C TYR A 258 -8.05 11.36 -20.02
N GLU A 259 -8.49 12.45 -20.63
CA GLU A 259 -9.00 13.63 -19.94
C GLU A 259 -10.52 13.54 -19.82
N ASP A 260 -11.10 14.19 -18.81
CA ASP A 260 -12.53 14.13 -18.46
C ASP A 260 -13.06 12.68 -18.34
N PRO A 261 -12.42 11.83 -17.52
CA PRO A 261 -12.74 10.41 -17.46
C PRO A 261 -14.14 10.13 -16.90
N LEU A 262 -14.71 11.05 -16.10
CA LEU A 262 -16.02 10.90 -15.47
C LEU A 262 -17.16 11.56 -16.26
N GLY A 263 -16.84 12.41 -17.24
CA GLY A 263 -17.79 13.04 -18.14
C GLY A 263 -17.75 12.41 -19.53
N THR A 264 -17.06 13.06 -20.46
CA THR A 264 -16.87 12.59 -21.85
C THR A 264 -15.39 12.28 -22.08
N PRO A 265 -14.93 11.04 -21.84
CA PRO A 265 -13.50 10.77 -21.86
C PRO A 265 -12.88 10.98 -23.25
N VAL A 266 -11.85 11.82 -23.31
CA VAL A 266 -11.08 12.10 -24.55
C VAL A 266 -9.68 11.53 -24.41
N ALA A 267 -9.28 10.66 -25.33
CA ALA A 267 -7.92 10.13 -25.37
C ALA A 267 -6.94 11.25 -25.72
N ARG A 268 -5.95 11.49 -24.86
CA ARG A 268 -4.90 12.51 -25.03
C ARG A 268 -3.55 11.90 -25.39
N ALA A 269 -3.25 10.73 -24.84
CA ALA A 269 -2.04 9.98 -25.16
C ALA A 269 -2.31 8.49 -25.17
N SER A 270 -1.57 7.74 -25.98
CA SER A 270 -1.72 6.29 -26.06
C SER A 270 -0.47 5.59 -26.59
N GLY A 271 -0.44 4.28 -26.40
CA GLY A 271 0.41 3.36 -27.14
C GLY A 271 -0.17 1.95 -27.09
N SER A 272 0.50 1.02 -27.76
CA SER A 272 0.04 -0.36 -27.91
C SER A 272 1.17 -1.33 -27.60
N VAL A 273 0.83 -2.52 -27.11
CA VAL A 273 1.73 -3.64 -26.87
C VAL A 273 1.18 -4.86 -27.60
N ASP A 274 2.02 -5.47 -28.42
CA ASP A 274 1.83 -6.82 -28.96
C ASP A 274 2.36 -7.82 -27.92
N ALA A 275 1.54 -8.78 -27.51
CA ALA A 275 1.92 -9.75 -26.48
C ALA A 275 3.11 -10.63 -26.87
N ASN A 276 3.47 -10.72 -28.16
CA ASN A 276 4.66 -11.41 -28.61
C ASN A 276 5.95 -10.62 -28.37
N THR A 277 5.85 -9.37 -27.89
CA THR A 277 7.01 -8.50 -27.59
C THR A 277 7.41 -8.50 -26.12
N VAL A 278 6.65 -9.19 -25.25
CA VAL A 278 6.96 -9.28 -23.81
C VAL A 278 7.73 -10.55 -23.49
N ALA A 279 8.59 -10.50 -22.46
CA ALA A 279 9.54 -11.56 -22.14
C ALA A 279 8.90 -12.82 -21.51
N GLY A 280 7.70 -12.69 -20.95
CA GLY A 280 7.03 -13.80 -20.27
C GLY A 280 5.52 -13.61 -20.11
N THR A 281 4.85 -14.71 -19.78
CA THR A 281 3.41 -14.77 -19.43
C THR A 281 3.20 -14.79 -17.92
N GLY A 282 4.20 -14.36 -17.14
CA GLY A 282 4.13 -14.21 -15.69
C GLY A 282 3.53 -12.88 -15.27
N VAL A 283 3.47 -12.64 -13.96
CA VAL A 283 3.17 -11.29 -13.45
C VAL A 283 4.45 -10.47 -13.46
N GLU A 284 4.47 -9.39 -14.23
CA GLU A 284 5.65 -8.57 -14.49
C GLU A 284 5.34 -7.07 -14.41
N THR A 285 6.38 -6.25 -14.26
CA THR A 285 6.27 -4.79 -14.32
C THR A 285 6.54 -4.31 -15.74
N TYR A 286 5.60 -3.59 -16.34
CA TYR A 286 5.71 -3.03 -17.67
C TYR A 286 5.91 -1.52 -17.61
N ASN A 287 7.06 -1.05 -18.10
CA ASN A 287 7.38 0.38 -18.20
C ASN A 287 7.17 0.82 -19.64
N LEU A 288 6.02 1.42 -19.93
CA LEU A 288 5.58 1.74 -21.28
C LEU A 288 5.66 3.25 -21.51
N ALA A 289 5.99 3.68 -22.72
CA ALA A 289 6.06 5.09 -23.10
C ALA A 289 5.02 5.39 -24.18
N PHE A 290 4.24 6.45 -24.03
CA PHE A 290 3.24 6.82 -25.03
C PHE A 290 3.89 7.05 -26.41
N THR A 291 3.30 6.48 -27.45
CA THR A 291 3.72 6.72 -28.84
C THR A 291 2.93 7.87 -29.48
N THR A 292 1.70 8.09 -29.02
CA THR A 292 0.86 9.25 -29.35
C THR A 292 0.70 10.13 -28.11
N GLY A 293 0.81 11.45 -28.25
CA GLY A 293 0.61 12.36 -27.12
C GLY A 293 1.73 12.33 -26.06
N PHE A 294 2.92 11.84 -26.42
CA PHE A 294 4.09 11.88 -25.54
C PHE A 294 4.41 13.32 -25.09
N GLY A 295 4.47 13.55 -23.79
CA GLY A 295 4.69 14.86 -23.19
C GLY A 295 3.43 15.73 -23.08
N TRP A 296 2.22 15.14 -23.12
CA TRP A 296 0.97 15.86 -22.94
C TRP A 296 0.92 16.60 -21.59
N GLU A 297 0.50 17.86 -21.59
CA GLU A 297 0.46 18.69 -20.38
C GLU A 297 -0.71 18.32 -19.47
N LEU A 298 -0.39 18.10 -18.20
CA LEU A 298 -1.33 17.80 -17.13
C LEU A 298 -1.55 19.03 -16.27
N THR A 299 -2.83 19.34 -16.03
CA THR A 299 -3.24 20.46 -15.19
C THR A 299 -3.40 19.99 -13.74
N PRO A 300 -2.89 20.74 -12.74
CA PRO A 300 -3.08 20.42 -11.33
C PRO A 300 -4.55 20.22 -10.97
N GLY A 301 -4.85 19.21 -10.16
CA GLY A 301 -6.21 18.93 -9.63
C GLY A 301 -7.25 18.49 -10.66
N VAL A 302 -6.89 18.36 -11.95
CA VAL A 302 -7.79 17.84 -12.97
C VAL A 302 -7.76 16.30 -12.95
N PRO A 303 -8.92 15.61 -12.92
CA PRO A 303 -8.96 14.17 -13.00
C PRO A 303 -8.62 13.70 -14.41
N TYR A 304 -7.65 12.79 -14.49
CA TYR A 304 -7.33 12.00 -15.67
C TYR A 304 -7.55 10.52 -15.37
N ALA A 305 -7.69 9.68 -16.40
CA ALA A 305 -7.64 8.23 -16.23
C ALA A 305 -6.52 7.62 -17.05
N VAL A 306 -5.71 6.77 -16.43
CA VAL A 306 -4.79 5.88 -17.14
C VAL A 306 -5.45 4.52 -17.24
N ALA A 307 -5.66 4.02 -18.46
CA ALA A 307 -6.44 2.82 -18.73
C ALA A 307 -5.64 1.77 -19.49
N ILE A 308 -5.97 0.50 -19.25
CA ILE A 308 -5.55 -0.64 -20.06
C ILE A 308 -6.76 -1.20 -20.81
N LYS A 309 -6.59 -1.40 -22.11
CA LYS A 309 -7.62 -1.81 -23.05
C LYS A 309 -7.13 -2.97 -23.92
N PRO A 310 -7.49 -4.22 -23.60
CA PRO A 310 -7.17 -5.36 -24.45
C PRO A 310 -7.77 -5.19 -25.85
N THR A 311 -6.98 -5.55 -26.86
CA THR A 311 -7.37 -5.46 -28.28
C THR A 311 -7.55 -6.86 -28.90
N SER A 312 -7.05 -7.91 -28.24
CA SER A 312 -7.23 -9.30 -28.65
C SER A 312 -8.16 -10.10 -27.72
N GLY A 313 -8.49 -11.32 -28.13
CA GLY A 313 -9.33 -12.26 -27.37
C GLY A 313 -8.60 -12.94 -26.20
N SER A 314 -7.27 -12.84 -26.14
CA SER A 314 -6.49 -13.31 -25.00
C SER A 314 -6.57 -12.32 -23.84
N ASN A 315 -6.40 -12.80 -22.61
CA ASN A 315 -6.59 -11.97 -21.44
C ASN A 315 -5.35 -11.10 -21.14
N VAL A 316 -5.61 -9.88 -20.70
CA VAL A 316 -4.69 -9.12 -19.86
C VAL A 316 -5.22 -9.17 -18.44
N SER A 317 -4.32 -9.19 -17.47
CA SER A 317 -4.68 -9.06 -16.08
C SER A 317 -3.89 -7.99 -15.38
N MET A 318 -4.53 -7.32 -14.43
CA MET A 318 -3.90 -6.34 -13.54
C MET A 318 -4.19 -6.72 -12.10
N ASN A 319 -3.16 -6.61 -11.28
CA ASN A 319 -3.32 -6.74 -9.85
C ASN A 319 -3.93 -5.46 -9.28
N TYR A 320 -4.67 -5.59 -8.18
CA TYR A 320 -5.23 -4.46 -7.46
C TYR A 320 -5.26 -4.73 -5.95
N MET A 321 -5.30 -3.64 -5.20
CA MET A 321 -5.54 -3.64 -3.76
C MET A 321 -6.91 -3.01 -3.46
N THR A 322 -7.52 -3.42 -2.36
CA THR A 322 -8.74 -2.85 -1.81
C THR A 322 -8.42 -2.27 -0.45
N PHE A 323 -8.84 -1.03 -0.21
CA PHE A 323 -8.72 -0.36 1.08
C PHE A 323 -9.91 -0.65 1.98
N ALA A 324 -9.71 -0.73 3.30
CA ALA A 324 -10.83 -0.97 4.22
C ALA A 324 -11.78 0.24 4.31
N ASN A 325 -11.26 1.44 4.10
CA ASN A 325 -12.03 2.69 3.99
C ASN A 325 -11.29 3.72 3.11
N VAL A 326 -11.96 4.82 2.76
CA VAL A 326 -11.38 5.88 1.90
C VAL A 326 -10.16 6.54 2.54
N ALA A 327 -10.14 6.67 3.85
CA ALA A 327 -9.09 7.37 4.58
C ALA A 327 -7.75 6.60 4.47
N HIS A 328 -7.80 5.27 4.37
CA HIS A 328 -6.63 4.41 4.16
C HIS A 328 -5.93 4.63 2.81
N GLN A 329 -6.59 5.26 1.84
CA GLN A 329 -5.99 5.60 0.56
C GLN A 329 -4.89 6.66 0.68
N ALA A 330 -4.82 7.40 1.78
CA ALA A 330 -3.70 8.30 2.07
C ALA A 330 -2.37 7.54 2.26
N SER A 331 -2.45 6.24 2.54
CA SER A 331 -1.28 5.36 2.68
C SER A 331 -0.66 4.93 1.37
N VAL A 332 -1.08 5.43 0.21
CA VAL A 332 -0.56 5.09 -1.14
C VAL A 332 -0.41 6.33 -2.02
N PRO A 333 0.52 6.36 -3.01
CA PRO A 333 0.62 7.48 -3.93
C PRO A 333 -0.70 7.72 -4.65
N GLY A 334 -1.15 8.97 -4.61
CA GLY A 334 -2.40 9.43 -5.20
C GLY A 334 -3.45 9.78 -4.14
N GLY A 335 -3.23 9.35 -2.89
CA GLY A 335 -4.16 9.63 -1.79
C GLY A 335 -5.57 9.13 -2.12
N ASP A 336 -6.58 9.76 -1.57
CA ASP A 336 -8.00 9.55 -1.89
C ASP A 336 -8.40 10.00 -3.32
N ASN A 337 -7.55 10.77 -4.00
CA ASN A 337 -7.78 11.24 -5.37
C ASN A 337 -7.42 10.22 -6.46
N GLY A 338 -6.86 9.07 -6.08
CA GLY A 338 -6.55 7.97 -6.99
C GLY A 338 -7.40 6.74 -6.69
N TYR A 339 -8.23 6.28 -7.62
CA TYR A 339 -9.04 5.07 -7.40
C TYR A 339 -9.33 4.35 -8.70
N ALA A 340 -9.61 3.05 -8.59
CA ALA A 340 -9.92 2.19 -9.70
C ALA A 340 -11.28 2.56 -10.31
N VAL A 341 -11.29 2.62 -11.64
CA VAL A 341 -12.48 2.83 -12.44
C VAL A 341 -12.51 1.86 -13.62
N SER A 342 -13.67 1.72 -14.23
CA SER A 342 -13.85 0.86 -15.40
C SER A 342 -14.90 1.40 -16.35
N ARG A 343 -14.90 0.93 -17.60
CA ARG A 343 -16.01 1.16 -18.53
C ARG A 343 -16.09 0.09 -19.62
N SER A 344 -17.26 0.00 -20.24
CA SER A 344 -17.43 -0.66 -21.55
C SER A 344 -17.56 0.35 -22.69
N THR A 345 -18.24 1.47 -22.42
CA THR A 345 -18.45 2.63 -23.30
C THR A 345 -18.68 3.87 -22.43
N GLY A 346 -18.57 5.07 -23.00
CA GLY A 346 -18.90 6.32 -22.30
C GLY A 346 -17.94 6.67 -21.16
N ALA A 347 -18.49 7.29 -20.11
CA ALA A 347 -17.77 7.67 -18.89
C ALA A 347 -17.26 6.45 -18.11
N PHE A 348 -16.18 6.64 -17.36
CA PHE A 348 -15.71 5.69 -16.37
C PHE A 348 -16.58 5.71 -15.11
N SER A 349 -16.79 4.54 -14.52
CA SER A 349 -17.46 4.38 -13.23
C SER A 349 -16.50 3.83 -12.17
N ALA A 350 -16.68 4.26 -10.92
CA ALA A 350 -15.91 3.78 -9.78
C ALA A 350 -16.07 2.26 -9.59
N GLN A 351 -14.96 1.58 -9.37
CA GLN A 351 -14.93 0.18 -8.90
C GLN A 351 -15.02 0.16 -7.38
N ASN A 352 -15.82 -0.77 -6.85
CA ASN A 352 -15.90 -1.06 -5.42
C ASN A 352 -16.02 0.21 -4.53
N SER A 353 -16.93 1.13 -4.88
CA SER A 353 -17.12 2.40 -4.17
C SER A 353 -15.82 3.22 -4.01
N SER A 354 -14.97 3.19 -5.03
CA SER A 354 -13.64 3.84 -5.07
C SER A 354 -12.63 3.30 -4.07
N LEU A 355 -12.85 2.11 -3.48
CA LEU A 355 -11.90 1.48 -2.55
C LEU A 355 -10.88 0.58 -3.23
N ASP A 356 -11.04 0.27 -4.52
CA ASP A 356 -10.03 -0.48 -5.26
C ASP A 356 -8.98 0.45 -5.88
N ARG A 357 -7.74 -0.02 -6.02
CA ARG A 357 -6.69 0.62 -6.80
C ARG A 357 -5.88 -0.41 -7.56
N PHE A 358 -5.80 -0.29 -8.88
CA PHE A 358 -4.93 -1.14 -9.68
C PHE A 358 -3.47 -0.76 -9.48
N PHE A 359 -2.55 -1.71 -9.63
CA PHE A 359 -1.12 -1.42 -9.79
C PHE A 359 -0.86 -0.88 -11.20
N LEU A 360 -1.42 0.29 -11.47
CA LEU A 360 -1.38 1.01 -12.74
C LEU A 360 -1.11 2.49 -12.47
N GLY A 361 -0.07 3.00 -13.10
CA GLY A 361 0.50 4.30 -12.85
C GLY A 361 0.72 5.14 -14.10
N LEU A 362 0.73 6.46 -13.93
CA LEU A 362 1.10 7.42 -14.95
C LEU A 362 2.56 7.83 -14.78
N ARG A 363 3.37 7.69 -15.82
CA ARG A 363 4.74 8.23 -15.83
C ARG A 363 4.68 9.71 -16.19
N VAL A 364 5.24 10.55 -15.34
CA VAL A 364 5.22 12.01 -15.49
C VAL A 364 6.63 12.63 -15.40
N GLY A 365 6.77 13.86 -15.86
CA GLY A 365 8.00 14.64 -15.66
C GLY A 365 7.89 16.05 -16.22
N GLY A 366 9.03 16.74 -16.34
CA GLY A 366 9.09 18.05 -17.01
C GLY A 366 8.26 19.15 -16.33
N GLY A 367 8.23 19.20 -14.99
CA GLY A 367 7.52 20.25 -14.26
C GLY A 367 8.07 21.65 -14.59
N ASN A 368 7.18 22.60 -14.92
CA ASN A 368 7.54 23.97 -15.30
C ASN A 368 7.99 24.86 -14.11
N ALA A 369 8.11 24.31 -12.90
CA ALA A 369 8.64 25.05 -11.76
C ALA A 369 10.18 25.10 -11.85
N GLY A 370 10.69 26.25 -12.30
CA GLY A 370 12.09 26.55 -12.61
C GLY A 370 13.13 25.80 -11.77
N GLY A 371 13.91 24.97 -12.46
CA GLY A 371 15.06 24.25 -11.93
C GLY A 371 15.41 23.14 -12.91
N GLY A 372 16.37 23.39 -13.81
CA GLY A 372 16.80 22.44 -14.82
C GLY A 372 17.21 21.10 -14.22
N GLY A 373 16.35 20.11 -14.35
CA GLY A 373 16.61 18.72 -14.09
C GLY A 373 15.65 17.89 -14.94
N SER A 374 16.19 16.99 -15.75
CA SER A 374 15.41 15.99 -16.46
C SER A 374 14.85 15.01 -15.42
N PHE A 375 13.63 15.25 -14.95
CA PHE A 375 12.96 14.41 -13.93
C PHE A 375 11.97 13.45 -14.59
N SER A 376 12.07 12.15 -14.25
CA SER A 376 11.07 11.12 -14.57
C SER A 376 10.52 10.57 -13.24
N GLY A 377 9.28 10.91 -12.91
CA GLY A 377 8.54 10.36 -11.76
C GLY A 377 7.42 9.43 -12.23
N VAL A 378 6.91 8.60 -11.33
CA VAL A 378 5.67 7.84 -11.54
C VAL A 378 4.64 8.37 -10.55
N ILE A 379 3.51 8.88 -11.06
CA ILE A 379 2.34 9.25 -10.28
C ILE A 379 1.30 8.14 -10.45
N CYS A 380 0.97 7.52 -9.33
CA CYS A 380 0.12 6.34 -9.16
C CYS A 380 0.76 5.02 -9.59
N GLY A 381 0.26 3.92 -9.00
CA GLY A 381 0.98 2.67 -8.80
C GLY A 381 1.18 2.47 -7.32
#